data_AF-A0A4Y1WZQ9-F1
#
_entry.id   AF-A0A4Y1WZQ9-F1
#
_cell.length_a   1.000
_cell.length_b   1.000
_cell.length_c   1.000
_cell.angle_alpha   90.00
_cell.angle_beta   90.00
_cell.angle_gamma   90.00
#
_symmetry.space_group_name_H-M   'P 1'
#
loop_
_entity.id
_entity.type
_entity.pdbx_description
1 polymer ?
#
loop_
_entity_poly.entity_id
_entity_poly.type
_entity_poly.pdbx_seq_one_letter_code
_entity_poly.pdbx_strand_id
1 'polypeptide(L)'
;MKKYALILTCAAACAALTGCEDVSDRMSSDYPSTYDIKYGIRQVLQYDPMNINGIDVAEKFDFFGTLRFTIHVKDNRMASLEFSNGDVPFSPYAFEIPSGEVECYLDTEALPNELRIKGTDNVVAYFQNGEFSVPFQLDCEELNYKYTFKEIVE
;
A
#
# COMPACT_ATOMS: atom_id res chain seq x y z
N MET A 1 44.51 -27.57 -45.06
CA MET A 1 43.33 -28.32 -44.59
C MET A 1 42.52 -27.42 -43.66
N LYS A 2 41.23 -27.29 -43.98
CA LYS A 2 40.06 -26.83 -43.19
C LYS A 2 40.16 -25.57 -42.31
N LYS A 3 39.50 -24.53 -42.84
CA LYS A 3 38.81 -23.39 -42.22
C LYS A 3 37.99 -23.83 -41.00
N TYR A 4 38.07 -23.13 -39.86
CA TYR A 4 36.96 -22.90 -38.91
C TYR A 4 37.33 -21.74 -37.97
N ALA A 5 37.00 -20.50 -38.34
CA ALA A 5 36.86 -19.42 -37.37
C ALA A 5 35.36 -19.22 -37.16
N LEU A 6 34.90 -19.69 -36.01
CA LEU A 6 33.50 -19.69 -35.58
C LEU A 6 33.07 -18.24 -35.33
N ILE A 7 32.12 -17.74 -36.12
CA ILE A 7 31.39 -16.51 -35.81
C ILE A 7 30.38 -16.87 -34.72
N LEU A 8 30.60 -16.38 -33.50
CA LEU A 8 29.61 -16.46 -32.42
C LEU A 8 29.01 -15.07 -32.19
N THR A 9 27.80 -14.90 -32.70
CA THR A 9 26.87 -13.81 -32.36
C THR A 9 26.39 -14.00 -30.92
N CYS A 10 26.54 -12.97 -30.08
CA CYS A 10 25.72 -12.84 -28.86
C CYS A 10 25.06 -11.46 -28.90
N ALA A 11 23.79 -11.46 -29.30
CA ALA A 11 22.86 -10.39 -29.07
C ALA A 11 22.34 -10.48 -27.64
N ALA A 12 22.44 -9.39 -26.88
CA ALA A 12 21.59 -9.12 -25.71
C ALA A 12 21.75 -7.65 -25.29
N ALA A 13 21.26 -6.74 -26.13
CA ALA A 13 20.99 -5.36 -25.72
C ALA A 13 19.47 -5.17 -25.72
N CYS A 14 18.79 -5.86 -24.80
CA CYS A 14 17.44 -5.51 -24.39
C CYS A 14 17.55 -5.03 -22.94
N ALA A 15 18.08 -3.82 -22.75
CA ALA A 15 17.70 -3.03 -21.60
C ALA A 15 16.23 -2.62 -21.81
N ALA A 16 15.33 -3.56 -21.54
CA ALA A 16 13.95 -3.20 -21.26
C ALA A 16 14.00 -2.44 -19.93
N LEU A 17 14.17 -1.13 -20.02
CA LEU A 17 13.78 -0.19 -18.98
C LEU A 17 12.26 -0.32 -18.85
N THR A 18 11.80 -1.38 -18.20
CA THR A 18 10.55 -1.30 -17.45
C THR A 18 10.82 -0.22 -16.42
N GLY A 19 10.22 0.95 -16.58
CA GLY A 19 10.35 2.05 -15.63
C GLY A 19 10.02 1.53 -14.24
N CYS A 20 11.05 1.19 -13.48
CA CYS A 20 11.00 1.33 -12.05
C CYS A 20 10.94 2.84 -11.87
N GLU A 21 9.73 3.38 -11.82
CA GLU A 21 9.55 4.65 -11.14
C GLU A 21 10.07 4.40 -9.72
N ASP A 22 11.18 5.05 -9.37
CA ASP A 22 11.67 5.02 -8.01
C ASP A 22 10.54 5.51 -7.13
N VAL A 23 10.06 4.66 -6.23
CA VAL A 23 8.96 5.02 -5.34
C VAL A 23 9.51 6.08 -4.39
N SER A 24 9.06 7.32 -4.57
CA SER A 24 9.50 8.49 -3.82
C SER A 24 8.47 8.89 -2.77
N ASP A 25 8.94 9.44 -1.66
CA ASP A 25 8.12 10.18 -0.68
C ASP A 25 7.56 11.49 -1.27
N ARG A 26 8.07 11.90 -2.45
CA ARG A 26 7.65 13.09 -3.17
C ARG A 26 6.67 12.75 -4.29
N MET A 27 5.56 13.46 -4.29
CA MET A 27 4.58 13.41 -5.36
C MET A 27 5.13 14.09 -6.63
N SER A 28 4.65 13.63 -7.81
CA SER A 28 5.01 14.24 -9.09
C SER A 28 4.65 15.73 -9.10
N SER A 29 5.48 16.54 -9.76
CA SER A 29 5.23 17.98 -9.97
C SER A 29 3.98 18.28 -10.81
N ASP A 30 3.40 17.26 -11.44
CA ASP A 30 2.17 17.38 -12.22
C ASP A 30 0.92 17.55 -11.33
N TYR A 31 1.04 17.26 -10.02
CA TYR A 31 -0.02 17.45 -9.04
C TYR A 31 0.12 18.78 -8.29
N PRO A 32 -0.99 19.34 -7.73
CA PRO A 32 -0.92 20.47 -6.82
C PRO A 32 0.04 20.18 -5.66
N SER A 33 0.71 21.20 -5.13
CA SER A 33 1.63 21.01 -4.01
C SER A 33 0.94 20.68 -2.69
N THR A 34 -0.37 20.93 -2.60
CA THR A 34 -1.18 20.62 -1.43
C THR A 34 -2.56 20.17 -1.89
N TYR A 35 -2.95 18.97 -1.46
CA TYR A 35 -4.22 18.34 -1.80
C TYR A 35 -4.47 17.14 -0.88
N ASP A 36 -5.69 16.62 -0.91
CA ASP A 36 -6.09 15.45 -0.15
C ASP A 36 -6.27 14.26 -1.10
N ILE A 37 -5.80 13.10 -0.65
CA ILE A 37 -6.05 11.82 -1.32
C ILE A 37 -6.93 10.99 -0.40
N LYS A 38 -8.17 10.72 -0.84
CA LYS A 38 -9.11 9.90 -0.09
C LYS A 38 -9.01 8.46 -0.55
N TYR A 39 -8.84 7.54 0.39
CA TYR A 39 -8.79 6.11 0.16
C TYR A 39 -10.01 5.41 0.80
N GLY A 40 -10.46 4.37 0.11
CA GLY A 40 -11.44 3.41 0.63
C GLY A 40 -11.00 1.98 0.35
N ILE A 41 -11.72 1.03 0.94
CA ILE A 41 -11.49 -0.39 0.72
C ILE A 41 -11.74 -0.74 -0.75
N ARG A 42 -10.74 -1.34 -1.39
CA ARG A 42 -10.87 -2.05 -2.67
C ARG A 42 -11.26 -3.50 -2.45
N GLN A 43 -10.59 -4.14 -1.49
CA GLN A 43 -10.63 -5.58 -1.30
C GLN A 43 -10.24 -5.92 0.14
N VAL A 44 -10.86 -6.98 0.68
CA VAL A 44 -10.52 -7.57 1.97
C VAL A 44 -10.29 -9.05 1.73
N LEU A 45 -9.03 -9.47 1.68
CA LEU A 45 -8.70 -10.89 1.51
C LEU A 45 -8.62 -11.55 2.88
N GLN A 46 -9.40 -12.63 3.08
CA GLN A 46 -9.23 -13.58 4.16
C GLN A 46 -8.45 -14.80 3.63
N TYR A 47 -7.39 -15.17 4.33
CA TYR A 47 -6.55 -16.33 4.06
C TYR A 47 -6.73 -17.37 5.16
N ASP A 48 -6.68 -18.64 4.76
CA ASP A 48 -6.62 -19.77 5.68
C ASP A 48 -5.50 -20.75 5.21
N PRO A 49 -5.08 -21.72 6.04
CA PRO A 49 -3.97 -22.61 5.69
C PRO A 49 -4.19 -23.43 4.41
N MET A 50 -5.43 -23.67 4.02
CA MET A 50 -5.81 -24.44 2.83
C MET A 50 -6.04 -23.55 1.60
N ASN A 51 -6.33 -22.25 1.79
CA ASN A 51 -6.52 -21.27 0.74
C ASN A 51 -5.54 -20.10 0.85
N ILE A 52 -4.33 -20.33 0.34
CA ILE A 52 -3.27 -19.32 0.27
C ILE A 52 -3.56 -18.16 -0.69
N ASN A 53 -4.52 -18.32 -1.62
CA ASN A 53 -4.91 -17.26 -2.54
C ASN A 53 -5.87 -16.26 -1.89
N GLY A 54 -6.48 -16.65 -0.77
CA GLY A 54 -7.47 -15.89 -0.05
C GLY A 54 -8.85 -15.87 -0.72
N ILE A 55 -9.82 -15.35 0.01
CA ILE A 55 -11.19 -15.09 -0.44
C ILE A 55 -11.46 -13.61 -0.20
N ASP A 56 -11.97 -12.92 -1.22
CA ASP A 56 -12.41 -11.54 -1.05
C ASP A 56 -13.75 -11.51 -0.31
N VAL A 57 -13.75 -10.91 0.87
CA VAL A 57 -14.90 -10.78 1.75
C VAL A 57 -15.43 -9.34 1.84
N ALA A 58 -14.85 -8.39 1.08
CA ALA A 58 -15.26 -6.99 1.13
C ALA A 58 -16.77 -6.80 0.89
N GLU A 59 -17.32 -7.46 -0.13
CA GLU A 59 -18.74 -7.39 -0.49
C GLU A 59 -19.64 -8.29 0.37
N LYS A 60 -19.07 -9.04 1.33
CA LYS A 60 -19.86 -9.88 2.25
C LYS A 60 -20.34 -9.10 3.46
N PHE A 61 -19.73 -7.95 3.74
CA PHE A 61 -20.01 -7.15 4.93
C PHE A 61 -20.01 -5.65 4.59
N ASP A 62 -21.19 -5.03 4.68
CA ASP A 62 -21.38 -3.62 4.29
C ASP A 62 -20.51 -2.64 5.08
N PHE A 63 -20.15 -2.98 6.32
CA PHE A 63 -19.33 -2.13 7.17
C PHE A 63 -17.94 -1.83 6.57
N PHE A 64 -17.38 -2.72 5.73
CA PHE A 64 -16.10 -2.42 5.06
C PHE A 64 -16.20 -1.22 4.11
N GLY A 65 -17.39 -0.96 3.58
CA GLY A 65 -17.67 0.20 2.74
C GLY A 65 -17.56 1.53 3.48
N THR A 66 -17.45 1.54 4.81
CA THR A 66 -17.40 2.76 5.65
C THR A 66 -15.98 3.15 6.07
N LEU A 67 -15.02 2.23 6.00
CA LEU A 67 -13.63 2.50 6.39
C LEU A 67 -12.98 3.47 5.39
N ARG A 68 -12.38 4.55 5.92
CA ARG A 68 -11.74 5.60 5.13
C ARG A 68 -10.37 5.95 5.68
N PHE A 69 -9.50 6.33 4.76
CA PHE A 69 -8.18 6.80 5.08
C PHE A 69 -7.85 7.98 4.16
N THR A 70 -7.49 9.13 4.71
CA THR A 70 -7.15 10.33 3.93
C THR A 70 -5.70 10.69 4.16
N ILE A 71 -4.95 10.91 3.09
CA ILE A 71 -3.60 11.49 3.14
C ILE A 71 -3.69 12.97 2.78
N HIS A 72 -3.22 13.83 3.65
CA HIS A 72 -3.00 15.23 3.35
C HIS A 72 -1.58 15.41 2.83
N VAL A 73 -1.48 15.75 1.55
CA VAL A 73 -0.21 16.09 0.91
C VAL A 73 0.05 17.58 1.14
N LYS A 74 1.22 17.93 1.65
CA LYS A 74 1.71 19.31 1.81
C LYS A 74 3.13 19.39 1.27
N ASP A 75 3.44 20.43 0.51
CA ASP A 75 4.73 20.62 -0.17
C ASP A 75 5.21 19.37 -0.94
N ASN A 76 4.31 18.75 -1.70
CA ASN A 76 4.52 17.51 -2.47
C ASN A 76 4.89 16.28 -1.62
N ARG A 77 4.59 16.26 -0.32
CA ARG A 77 4.87 15.12 0.56
C ARG A 77 3.65 14.72 1.35
N MET A 78 3.52 13.43 1.62
CA MET A 78 2.56 12.93 2.61
C MET A 78 2.93 13.50 3.97
N ALA A 79 2.12 14.41 4.49
CA ALA A 79 2.44 15.19 5.68
C ALA A 79 1.64 14.74 6.90
N SER A 80 0.39 14.36 6.67
CA SER A 80 -0.49 13.88 7.71
C SER A 80 -1.55 12.95 7.14
N LEU A 81 -2.18 12.18 8.04
CA LEU A 81 -3.26 11.28 7.73
C LEU A 81 -4.42 11.47 8.69
N GLU A 82 -5.62 11.16 8.20
CA GLU A 82 -6.81 10.96 9.01
C GLU A 82 -7.36 9.56 8.72
N PHE A 83 -7.54 8.74 9.76
CA PHE A 83 -8.09 7.39 9.64
C PHE A 83 -9.46 7.32 10.30
N SER A 84 -10.43 6.76 9.59
CA SER A 84 -11.75 6.45 10.11
C SER A 84 -12.02 4.96 9.96
N ASN A 85 -12.19 4.28 11.09
CA ASN A 85 -12.58 2.87 11.12
C ASN A 85 -14.04 2.65 10.69
N GLY A 86 -14.83 3.72 10.55
CA GLY A 86 -16.25 3.67 10.23
C GLY A 86 -17.01 2.75 11.19
N ASP A 87 -17.87 1.91 10.62
CA ASP A 87 -18.69 0.93 11.33
C ASP A 87 -17.99 -0.44 11.51
N VAL A 88 -16.70 -0.56 11.14
CA VAL A 88 -15.96 -1.81 11.29
C VAL A 88 -15.83 -2.14 12.79
N PRO A 89 -16.27 -3.32 13.26
CA PRO A 89 -16.35 -3.63 14.69
C PRO A 89 -15.03 -4.09 15.31
N PHE A 90 -13.92 -3.94 14.59
CA PHE A 90 -12.58 -4.34 15.00
C PHE A 90 -11.54 -3.40 14.39
N SER A 91 -10.34 -3.38 14.97
CA SER A 91 -9.19 -2.63 14.46
C SER A 91 -8.20 -3.61 13.81
N PRO A 92 -7.61 -3.27 12.64
CA PRO A 92 -6.50 -4.04 12.09
C PRO A 92 -5.17 -3.77 12.83
N TYR A 93 -5.15 -2.80 13.76
CA TYR A 93 -3.95 -2.34 14.44
C TYR A 93 -3.88 -2.84 15.88
N ALA A 94 -2.66 -3.19 16.31
CA ALA A 94 -2.34 -3.47 17.72
C ALA A 94 -2.14 -2.20 18.57
N PHE A 95 -2.43 -1.02 18.01
CA PHE A 95 -2.32 0.29 18.64
C PHE A 95 -3.54 1.13 18.25
N GLU A 96 -3.79 2.19 19.01
CA GLU A 96 -4.83 3.17 18.68
C GLU A 96 -4.27 4.24 17.75
N ILE A 97 -4.90 4.44 16.59
CA ILE A 97 -4.64 5.63 15.77
C ILE A 97 -5.35 6.82 16.44
N PRO A 98 -4.64 7.90 16.78
CA PRO A 98 -5.28 9.08 17.36
C PRO A 98 -6.38 9.62 16.45
N SER A 99 -7.49 10.07 17.04
CA SER A 99 -8.59 10.67 16.29
C SER A 99 -8.19 11.98 15.63
N GLY A 100 -8.59 12.18 14.37
CA GLY A 100 -8.31 13.39 13.60
C GLY A 100 -7.01 13.31 12.79
N GLU A 101 -6.48 14.47 12.41
CA GLU A 101 -5.26 14.59 11.62
C GLU A 101 -4.02 14.29 12.47
N VAL A 102 -3.21 13.31 12.05
CA VAL A 102 -1.92 12.97 12.68
C VAL A 102 -0.78 13.09 11.67
N GLU A 103 0.36 13.64 12.10
CA GLU A 103 1.53 13.74 11.22
C GLU A 103 2.03 12.36 10.80
N CYS A 104 2.34 12.21 9.52
CA CYS A 104 2.84 10.96 8.95
C CYS A 104 3.94 11.21 7.93
N TYR A 105 4.59 10.13 7.51
CA TYR A 105 5.52 10.13 6.39
C TYR A 105 5.54 8.74 5.74
N LEU A 106 5.91 8.71 4.46
CA LEU A 106 6.20 7.46 3.75
C LEU A 106 7.69 7.13 3.91
N ASP A 107 7.99 6.05 4.62
CA ASP A 107 9.33 5.49 4.71
C ASP A 107 9.60 4.63 3.46
N THR A 108 10.43 5.17 2.56
CA THR A 108 10.85 4.50 1.33
C THR A 108 12.11 3.65 1.49
N GLU A 109 12.72 3.65 2.67
CA GLU A 109 13.88 2.79 3.00
C GLU A 109 13.42 1.41 3.50
N ALA A 110 12.17 1.31 3.98
CA ALA A 110 11.52 0.05 4.32
C ALA A 110 11.06 -0.72 3.06
N LEU A 111 11.09 -2.05 3.11
CA LEU A 111 10.62 -2.91 2.01
C LEU A 111 9.60 -3.94 2.53
N PRO A 112 8.30 -3.83 2.15
CA PRO A 112 7.71 -2.75 1.34
C PRO A 112 7.71 -1.40 2.07
N ASN A 113 7.51 -0.31 1.33
CA ASN A 113 7.49 1.04 1.90
C ASN A 113 6.40 1.17 2.97
N GLU A 114 6.66 1.95 4.01
CA GLU A 114 5.79 2.02 5.19
C GLU A 114 5.26 3.44 5.39
N LEU A 115 3.95 3.59 5.42
CA LEU A 115 3.32 4.80 5.92
C LEU A 115 3.33 4.76 7.45
N ARG A 116 4.06 5.70 8.06
CA ARG A 116 4.31 5.74 9.51
C ARG A 116 3.75 6.99 10.16
N ILE A 117 3.28 6.86 11.39
CA ILE A 117 2.95 8.01 12.24
C ILE A 117 4.24 8.60 12.78
N LYS A 118 4.44 9.89 12.55
CA LYS A 118 5.68 10.58 12.91
C LYS A 118 5.87 10.63 14.42
N GLY A 119 7.10 10.35 14.86
CA GLY A 119 7.44 10.28 16.29
C GLY A 119 7.04 8.96 16.97
N THR A 120 6.64 7.95 16.21
CA THR A 120 6.30 6.60 16.71
C THR A 120 6.89 5.52 15.81
N ASP A 121 6.88 4.27 16.27
CA ASP A 121 7.20 3.09 15.45
C ASP A 121 5.95 2.50 14.75
N ASN A 122 4.83 3.21 14.80
CA ASN A 122 3.54 2.70 14.31
C ASN A 122 3.45 2.80 12.79
N VAL A 123 3.30 1.63 12.15
CA VAL A 123 3.01 1.51 10.72
C VAL A 123 1.49 1.46 10.52
N VAL A 124 0.98 2.37 9.70
CA VAL A 124 -0.45 2.47 9.38
C VAL A 124 -0.79 1.69 8.12
N ALA A 125 0.08 1.68 7.12
CA ALA A 125 -0.11 0.90 5.91
C ALA A 125 1.21 0.65 5.20
N TYR A 126 1.25 -0.42 4.42
CA TYR A 126 2.35 -0.72 3.50
C TYR A 126 1.98 -0.27 2.11
N PHE A 127 2.91 0.40 1.41
CA PHE A 127 2.73 0.85 0.04
C PHE A 127 3.55 0.00 -0.92
N GLN A 128 2.87 -0.62 -1.88
CA GLN A 128 3.50 -1.41 -2.93
C GLN A 128 2.65 -1.40 -4.18
N ASN A 129 3.27 -1.27 -5.35
CA ASN A 129 2.59 -1.31 -6.66
C ASN A 129 1.42 -0.33 -6.79
N GLY A 130 1.54 0.88 -6.21
CA GLY A 130 0.51 1.91 -6.27
C GLY A 130 -0.66 1.71 -5.30
N GLU A 131 -0.62 0.69 -4.44
CA GLU A 131 -1.69 0.38 -3.50
C GLU A 131 -1.18 0.43 -2.05
N PHE A 132 -2.02 0.96 -1.16
CA PHE A 132 -1.84 0.77 0.27
C PHE A 132 -2.49 -0.53 0.72
N SER A 133 -1.84 -1.24 1.64
CA SER A 133 -2.37 -2.47 2.23
C SER A 133 -2.03 -2.59 3.71
N VAL A 134 -2.91 -3.29 4.44
CA VAL A 134 -2.76 -3.55 5.87
C VAL A 134 -3.00 -5.04 6.12
N PRO A 135 -1.95 -5.84 6.37
CA PRO A 135 -2.12 -7.19 6.88
C PRO A 135 -2.51 -7.13 8.36
N PHE A 136 -3.44 -7.97 8.78
CA PHE A 136 -3.85 -8.07 10.17
C PHE A 136 -4.39 -9.47 10.47
N GLN A 137 -4.49 -9.78 11.76
CA GLN A 137 -5.06 -11.02 12.26
C GLN A 137 -6.06 -10.67 13.36
N LEU A 138 -7.20 -11.37 13.35
CA LEU A 138 -8.21 -11.29 14.41
C LEU A 138 -7.93 -12.40 15.44
N ASP A 139 -8.88 -12.67 16.34
CA ASP A 139 -8.71 -13.65 17.42
C ASP A 139 -8.43 -15.09 16.93
N CYS A 140 -8.69 -15.40 15.66
CA CYS A 140 -8.40 -16.71 15.09
C CYS A 140 -7.00 -16.74 14.46
N GLU A 141 -6.06 -17.41 15.14
CA GLU A 141 -4.65 -17.53 14.71
C GLU A 141 -4.45 -18.24 13.36
N GLU A 142 -5.42 -19.05 12.93
CA GLU A 142 -5.37 -19.73 11.63
C GLU A 142 -5.76 -18.80 10.47
N LEU A 143 -6.48 -17.72 10.75
CA LEU A 143 -6.97 -16.79 9.74
C LEU A 143 -6.10 -15.54 9.69
N ASN A 144 -5.74 -15.15 8.47
CA ASN A 144 -5.03 -13.90 8.21
C ASN A 144 -5.87 -13.05 7.28
N TYR A 145 -5.77 -11.74 7.43
CA TYR A 145 -6.53 -10.79 6.64
C TYR A 145 -5.62 -9.77 6.01
N LYS A 146 -6.03 -9.22 4.86
CA LYS A 146 -5.38 -8.09 4.25
C LYS A 146 -6.41 -7.12 3.69
N TYR A 147 -6.38 -5.89 4.21
CA TYR A 147 -7.03 -4.78 3.53
C TYR A 147 -6.16 -4.32 2.37
N THR A 148 -6.80 -4.05 1.24
CA THR A 148 -6.20 -3.30 0.14
C THR A 148 -7.06 -2.08 -0.13
N PHE A 149 -6.41 -0.92 -0.20
CA PHE A 149 -7.05 0.37 -0.39
C PHE A 149 -6.88 0.82 -1.84
N LYS A 150 -7.85 1.63 -2.30
CA LYS A 150 -7.75 2.38 -3.54
C LYS A 150 -8.19 3.82 -3.31
N GLU A 151 -7.65 4.72 -4.13
CA GLU A 151 -8.11 6.09 -4.19
C GLU A 151 -9.59 6.14 -4.61
N ILE A 152 -10.36 7.00 -3.95
CA ILE A 152 -11.75 7.32 -4.29
C ILE A 152 -11.70 8.58 -5.15
N VAL A 153 -11.95 8.41 -6.46
CA VAL A 153 -12.16 9.52 -7.38
C VAL A 153 -13.64 9.90 -7.31
N GLU A 154 -13.96 11.04 -6.70
CA GLU A 154 -15.30 11.63 -6.66
C GLU A 154 -15.64 12.39 -7.95
#